data_AF-A0A3N7ISL4-F1
#
_entry.id   AF-A0A3N7ISL4-F1
#
_cell.length_a   1.000
_cell.length_b   1.000
_cell.length_c   1.000
_cell.angle_alpha   90.00
_cell.angle_beta   90.00
_cell.angle_gamma   90.00
#
_symmetry.space_group_name_H-M   'P 1'
#
loop_
_entity.id
_entity.type
_entity.pdbx_description
1 polymer ?
#
loop_
_entity_poly.entity_id
_entity_poly.type
_entity_poly.pdbx_seq_one_letter_code
_entity_poly.pdbx_strand_id
1 'polypeptide(L)'
;MHLFCDESGNTGVDLLSEDQPVFALACTNLDAQRSADLLGPLLRQGQREAKYSRLKGNRSGQQALLQFFSSPELTPSTAKFLLADKRYYLITHIVDKLIEPPLHEVGEDLYAGDAHVGLVNVWYHAGRIIFPDGHWDKVMHAVVRAMRERTASAFAYFDETLSQAALATPYDYRDFATGLLLARGRLDEFIGVFTDTEVFDPAVDIFIDMINQWMKIESGRLTVTHDRSKPLKRNERFLRAMMTPIDPRTIGYGTRQAELPLRISDLDFAESSAHPQLQVADLIAGAAIDCLLAWSGRRPSNDYHEAMKGTRLQELFAGGLLPSIEIERKNEPGAGQKSLVDGSTEFLKDVGYFG
;
A
#
# COMPACT_ATOMS: atom_id res chain seq x y z
N MET A 1 -1.70 -16.75 16.69
CA MET A 1 -2.35 -17.09 15.39
C MET A 1 -1.29 -17.22 14.29
N HIS A 2 -1.48 -18.09 13.30
CA HIS A 2 -0.58 -18.21 12.13
C HIS A 2 -1.25 -17.60 10.90
N LEU A 3 -0.60 -16.63 10.27
CA LEU A 3 -1.03 -15.95 9.07
C LEU A 3 -0.24 -16.42 7.86
N PHE A 4 -0.93 -16.59 6.74
CA PHE A 4 -0.36 -16.89 5.43
C PHE A 4 -0.71 -15.76 4.48
N CYS A 5 0.29 -15.13 3.89
CA CYS A 5 0.13 -13.90 3.12
C CYS A 5 0.71 -14.02 1.73
N ASP A 6 0.04 -13.43 0.75
CA ASP A 6 0.54 -13.31 -0.62
C ASP A 6 0.12 -11.97 -1.23
N GLU A 7 0.94 -11.49 -2.16
CA GLU A 7 0.80 -10.19 -2.80
C GLU A 7 0.54 -10.32 -4.30
N SER A 8 -0.17 -9.35 -4.87
CA SER A 8 -0.40 -9.27 -6.31
C SER A 8 -0.23 -7.86 -6.81
N GLY A 9 0.15 -7.74 -8.09
CA GLY A 9 0.37 -6.46 -8.74
C GLY A 9 1.60 -5.70 -8.24
N ASN A 10 2.67 -6.37 -7.79
CA ASN A 10 3.92 -5.69 -7.46
C ASN A 10 4.75 -5.39 -8.72
N THR A 11 5.10 -4.12 -8.94
CA THR A 11 6.00 -3.65 -10.02
C THR A 11 7.24 -2.93 -9.49
N GLY A 12 7.52 -3.06 -8.19
CA GLY A 12 8.53 -2.27 -7.49
C GLY A 12 8.24 -0.78 -7.61
N VAL A 13 9.27 -0.01 -7.96
CA VAL A 13 9.19 1.46 -8.09
C VAL A 13 8.47 1.96 -9.35
N ASP A 14 8.00 1.08 -10.23
CA ASP A 14 7.14 1.48 -11.35
C ASP A 14 5.70 1.73 -10.87
N LEU A 15 5.53 2.79 -10.09
CA LEU A 15 4.27 3.18 -9.45
C LEU A 15 3.26 3.82 -10.43
N LEU A 16 3.66 4.05 -11.69
CA LEU A 16 2.82 4.62 -12.74
C LEU A 16 2.40 3.58 -13.80
N SER A 17 2.68 2.30 -13.57
CA SER A 17 2.29 1.21 -14.46
C SER A 17 0.79 1.23 -14.79
N GLU A 18 0.45 1.44 -16.06
CA GLU A 18 -0.95 1.41 -16.53
C GLU A 18 -1.54 -0.01 -16.49
N ASP A 19 -0.70 -1.03 -16.71
CA ASP A 19 -1.09 -2.44 -16.70
C ASP A 19 -1.33 -2.98 -15.29
N GLN A 20 -0.61 -2.45 -14.29
CA GLN A 20 -0.72 -2.88 -12.90
C GLN A 20 -0.77 -1.68 -11.95
N PRO A 21 -1.87 -0.89 -11.97
CA PRO A 21 -1.93 0.37 -11.23
C PRO A 21 -2.29 0.20 -9.75
N VAL A 22 -2.53 -1.04 -9.31
CA VAL A 22 -2.94 -1.38 -7.94
C VAL A 22 -2.07 -2.53 -7.45
N PHE A 23 -1.64 -2.44 -6.20
CA PHE A 23 -1.03 -3.51 -5.43
C PHE A 23 -2.05 -4.05 -4.43
N ALA A 24 -2.02 -5.36 -4.18
CA ALA A 24 -2.83 -6.01 -3.15
C ALA A 24 -1.96 -6.91 -2.28
N LEU A 25 -2.28 -6.94 -0.99
CA LEU A 25 -1.79 -7.95 -0.05
C LEU A 25 -3.00 -8.63 0.58
N ALA A 26 -3.07 -9.95 0.49
CA ALA A 26 -4.06 -10.73 1.18
C ALA A 26 -3.40 -11.62 2.23
N CYS A 27 -4.09 -11.83 3.35
CA CYS A 27 -3.68 -12.79 4.36
C CYS A 27 -4.86 -13.63 4.82
N THR A 28 -4.59 -14.88 5.16
CA THR A 28 -5.55 -15.79 5.80
C THR A 28 -4.92 -16.48 7.01
N ASN A 29 -5.74 -16.83 8.00
CA ASN A 29 -5.34 -17.67 9.12
C ASN A 29 -5.94 -19.09 9.05
N LEU A 30 -6.54 -19.46 7.91
CA LEU A 30 -7.14 -20.77 7.71
C LEU A 30 -6.08 -21.87 7.86
N ASP A 31 -6.47 -23.01 8.42
CA ASP A 31 -5.59 -24.17 8.47
C ASP A 31 -5.41 -24.81 7.07
N ALA A 32 -4.44 -25.71 6.96
CA ALA A 32 -4.10 -26.36 5.70
C ALA A 32 -5.24 -27.20 5.12
N GLN A 33 -6.03 -27.86 5.98
CA GLN A 33 -7.10 -28.75 5.56
C GLN A 33 -8.26 -27.94 4.98
N ARG A 34 -8.73 -26.92 5.70
CA ARG A 34 -9.78 -26.00 5.22
C ARG A 34 -9.36 -25.31 3.93
N SER A 35 -8.10 -24.87 3.84
CA SER A 35 -7.58 -24.26 2.63
C SER A 35 -7.59 -25.24 1.45
N ALA A 36 -7.17 -26.49 1.67
CA ALA A 36 -7.23 -27.52 0.63
C ALA A 36 -8.67 -27.85 0.20
N ASP A 37 -9.62 -27.88 1.14
CA ASP A 37 -11.04 -28.12 0.84
C ASP A 37 -11.65 -26.99 0.01
N LEU A 38 -11.28 -25.73 0.29
CA LEU A 38 -11.68 -24.56 -0.52
C LEU A 38 -11.07 -24.59 -1.92
N LEU A 39 -9.83 -25.07 -2.05
CA LEU A 39 -9.09 -25.09 -3.32
C LEU A 39 -9.47 -26.28 -4.21
N GLY A 40 -9.92 -27.40 -3.63
CA GLY A 40 -10.25 -28.63 -4.35
C GLY A 40 -11.12 -28.39 -5.61
N PRO A 41 -12.25 -27.67 -5.51
CA PRO A 41 -13.11 -27.37 -6.66
C PRO A 41 -12.47 -26.51 -7.77
N LEU A 42 -11.40 -25.78 -7.44
CA LEU A 42 -10.68 -24.90 -8.38
C LEU A 42 -9.58 -25.65 -9.16
N LEU A 43 -9.17 -26.83 -8.68
CA LEU A 43 -8.09 -27.61 -9.23
C LEU A 43 -8.59 -28.68 -10.20
N ARG A 44 -7.88 -28.84 -11.32
CA ARG A 44 -8.05 -30.01 -12.22
C ARG A 44 -7.24 -31.19 -11.72
N GLN A 45 -7.56 -32.39 -12.17
CA GLN A 45 -6.81 -33.60 -11.83
C GLN A 45 -5.30 -33.42 -12.14
N GLY A 46 -4.45 -33.60 -11.12
CA GLY A 46 -2.99 -33.44 -11.23
C GLY A 46 -2.47 -31.99 -11.13
N GLN A 47 -3.35 -30.99 -11.07
CA GLN A 47 -2.98 -29.60 -10.85
C GLN A 47 -2.71 -29.36 -9.36
N ARG A 48 -1.55 -28.76 -9.04
CA ARG A 48 -1.13 -28.47 -7.66
C ARG A 48 -1.46 -27.06 -7.19
N GLU A 49 -1.73 -26.15 -8.12
CA GLU A 49 -1.87 -24.73 -7.82
C GLU A 49 -3.05 -24.09 -8.57
N ALA A 50 -3.93 -23.43 -7.82
CA ALA A 50 -5.01 -22.61 -8.38
C ALA A 50 -4.51 -21.18 -8.57
N LYS A 51 -4.57 -20.66 -9.79
CA LYS A 51 -4.15 -19.26 -10.10
C LYS A 51 -5.34 -18.45 -10.55
N TYR A 52 -5.56 -17.31 -9.90
CA TYR A 52 -6.68 -16.42 -10.19
C TYR A 52 -6.74 -16.03 -11.69
N SER A 53 -5.60 -15.59 -12.23
CA SER A 53 -5.46 -15.14 -13.63
C SER A 53 -5.88 -16.18 -14.66
N ARG A 54 -5.68 -17.47 -14.38
CA ARG A 54 -6.10 -18.58 -15.27
C ARG A 54 -7.58 -18.91 -15.11
N LEU A 55 -8.08 -18.90 -13.88
CA LEU A 55 -9.46 -19.30 -13.56
C LEU A 55 -10.47 -18.27 -14.08
N LYS A 56 -10.18 -16.98 -13.97
CA LYS A 56 -11.10 -15.94 -14.46
C LYS A 56 -11.31 -15.93 -15.97
N GLY A 57 -10.43 -16.58 -16.73
CA GLY A 57 -10.40 -16.55 -18.20
C GLY A 57 -11.49 -17.38 -18.89
N ASN A 58 -12.24 -18.21 -18.16
CA ASN A 58 -13.31 -19.02 -18.75
C ASN A 58 -14.49 -19.21 -17.78
N ARG A 59 -15.68 -19.52 -18.32
CA ARG A 59 -16.93 -19.64 -17.55
C ARG A 59 -16.85 -20.67 -16.41
N SER A 60 -16.21 -21.81 -16.63
CA SER A 60 -16.10 -22.85 -15.59
C SER A 60 -15.23 -22.38 -14.42
N GLY A 61 -14.09 -21.72 -14.71
CA GLY A 61 -13.24 -21.17 -13.66
C GLY A 61 -13.89 -19.99 -12.92
N GLN A 62 -14.64 -19.13 -13.62
CA GLN A 62 -15.43 -18.07 -13.02
C GLN A 62 -16.48 -18.62 -12.04
N GLN A 63 -17.21 -19.69 -12.41
CA GLN A 63 -18.18 -20.33 -11.51
C GLN A 63 -17.50 -20.94 -10.27
N ALA A 64 -16.35 -21.58 -10.43
CA ALA A 64 -15.58 -22.10 -9.31
C ALA A 64 -15.07 -20.97 -8.38
N LEU A 65 -14.62 -19.84 -8.95
CA LEU A 65 -14.25 -18.65 -8.17
C LEU A 65 -15.45 -18.08 -7.41
N LEU A 66 -16.63 -17.98 -8.03
CA LEU A 66 -17.83 -17.51 -7.35
C LEU A 66 -18.21 -18.41 -6.16
N GLN A 67 -18.06 -19.74 -6.31
CA GLN A 67 -18.27 -20.68 -5.20
C GLN A 67 -17.24 -20.49 -4.10
N PHE A 68 -15.95 -20.36 -4.45
CA PHE A 68 -14.86 -20.08 -3.51
C PHE A 68 -15.14 -18.81 -2.70
N PHE A 69 -15.43 -17.70 -3.38
CA PHE A 69 -15.69 -16.41 -2.72
C PHE A 69 -17.04 -16.35 -1.99
N SER A 70 -17.95 -17.30 -2.22
CA SER A 70 -19.20 -17.43 -1.47
C SER A 70 -19.05 -18.33 -0.24
N SER A 71 -17.88 -18.93 -0.01
CA SER A 71 -17.66 -19.85 1.09
C SER A 71 -17.82 -19.16 2.46
N PRO A 72 -18.55 -19.77 3.41
CA PRO A 72 -18.69 -19.23 4.76
C PRO A 72 -17.37 -19.21 5.55
N GLU A 73 -16.34 -19.93 5.10
CA GLU A 73 -15.01 -19.92 5.70
C GLU A 73 -14.25 -18.61 5.44
N LEU A 74 -14.62 -17.84 4.41
CA LEU A 74 -13.97 -16.58 4.08
C LEU A 74 -14.67 -15.43 4.78
N THR A 75 -14.25 -15.11 6.00
CA THR A 75 -14.81 -14.04 6.85
C THR A 75 -13.75 -12.98 7.18
N PRO A 76 -14.12 -11.79 7.65
CA PRO A 76 -13.15 -10.78 8.11
C PRO A 76 -12.23 -11.24 9.25
N SER A 77 -12.57 -12.36 9.93
CA SER A 77 -11.78 -12.98 11.00
C SER A 77 -10.85 -14.10 10.51
N THR A 78 -11.02 -14.54 9.26
CA THR A 78 -10.28 -15.66 8.68
C THR A 78 -9.49 -15.30 7.42
N ALA A 79 -9.90 -14.25 6.72
CA ALA A 79 -9.18 -13.69 5.59
C ALA A 79 -9.39 -12.17 5.50
N LYS A 80 -8.36 -11.47 5.05
CA LYS A 80 -8.37 -10.02 4.83
C LYS A 80 -7.54 -9.68 3.61
N PHE A 81 -7.87 -8.60 2.93
CA PHE A 81 -6.96 -7.98 1.99
C PHE A 81 -6.91 -6.47 2.14
N LEU A 82 -5.75 -5.91 1.79
CA LEU A 82 -5.51 -4.49 1.66
C LEU A 82 -5.13 -4.16 0.22
N LEU A 83 -5.40 -2.92 -0.17
CA LEU A 83 -5.11 -2.41 -1.51
C LEU A 83 -4.27 -1.13 -1.43
N ALA A 84 -3.38 -0.94 -2.39
CA ALA A 84 -2.72 0.34 -2.62
C ALA A 84 -2.92 0.76 -4.07
N ASP A 85 -3.54 1.92 -4.30
CA ASP A 85 -3.47 2.58 -5.59
C ASP A 85 -2.06 3.16 -5.75
N LYS A 86 -1.32 2.71 -6.75
CA LYS A 86 0.10 3.07 -6.86
C LYS A 86 0.32 4.53 -7.22
N ARG A 87 -0.61 5.15 -7.97
CA ARG A 87 -0.54 6.58 -8.25
C ARG A 87 -0.78 7.37 -6.97
N TYR A 88 -1.77 6.97 -6.17
CA TYR A 88 -2.00 7.55 -4.85
C TYR A 88 -0.78 7.38 -3.95
N TYR A 89 -0.20 6.17 -3.89
CA TYR A 89 1.00 5.87 -3.13
C TYR A 89 2.20 6.73 -3.53
N LEU A 90 2.45 6.91 -4.82
CA LEU A 90 3.48 7.85 -5.31
C LEU A 90 3.23 9.29 -4.81
N ILE A 91 1.98 9.75 -4.84
CA ILE A 91 1.64 11.09 -4.33
C ILE A 91 1.85 11.19 -2.82
N THR A 92 1.64 10.09 -2.06
CA THR A 92 2.00 10.09 -0.63
C THR A 92 3.48 10.38 -0.44
N HIS A 93 4.38 9.81 -1.25
CA HIS A 93 5.81 10.14 -1.20
C HIS A 93 6.13 11.57 -1.64
N ILE A 94 5.42 12.12 -2.63
CA ILE A 94 5.58 13.52 -3.03
C ILE A 94 5.24 14.43 -1.84
N VAL A 95 4.11 14.19 -1.18
CA VAL A 95 3.70 15.00 -0.03
C VAL A 95 4.66 14.78 1.14
N ASP A 96 4.92 13.53 1.52
CA ASP A 96 5.73 13.13 2.68
C ASP A 96 7.20 13.55 2.56
N LYS A 97 7.78 13.50 1.36
CA LYS A 97 9.23 13.67 1.19
C LYS A 97 9.60 14.98 0.53
N LEU A 98 8.72 15.57 -0.29
CA LEU A 98 9.04 16.78 -1.04
C LEU A 98 8.28 18.02 -0.55
N ILE A 99 7.08 17.86 0.02
CA ILE A 99 6.25 19.00 0.44
C ILE A 99 6.30 19.20 1.95
N GLU A 100 6.14 18.14 2.74
CA GLU A 100 6.11 18.23 4.21
C GLU A 100 7.42 18.77 4.78
N PRO A 101 8.62 18.28 4.41
CA PRO A 101 9.84 18.71 5.07
C PRO A 101 10.12 20.22 4.94
N PRO A 102 10.07 20.84 3.75
CA PRO A 102 10.31 22.27 3.65
C PRO A 102 9.17 23.13 4.25
N LEU A 103 7.94 22.62 4.35
CA LEU A 103 6.86 23.31 5.06
C LEU A 103 7.07 23.24 6.58
N HIS A 104 7.51 22.10 7.09
CA HIS A 104 7.85 21.92 8.49
C HIS A 104 8.96 22.87 8.95
N GLU A 105 9.99 23.06 8.11
CA GLU A 105 11.08 24.01 8.35
C GLU A 105 10.61 25.47 8.53
N VAL A 106 9.49 25.84 7.92
CA VAL A 106 8.89 27.18 8.07
C VAL A 106 7.76 27.23 9.10
N GLY A 107 7.58 26.14 9.87
CA GLY A 107 6.65 26.05 10.99
C GLY A 107 5.29 25.43 10.67
N GLU A 108 5.10 24.88 9.48
CA GLU A 108 3.84 24.23 9.05
C GLU A 108 3.96 22.70 9.14
N ASP A 109 3.34 22.11 10.16
CA ASP A 109 3.32 20.65 10.37
C ASP A 109 2.11 20.01 9.64
N LEU A 110 2.36 19.32 8.51
CA LEU A 110 1.32 18.60 7.78
C LEU A 110 0.94 17.26 8.43
N TYR A 111 1.76 16.71 9.32
CA TYR A 111 1.40 15.51 10.06
C TYR A 111 0.38 15.81 11.16
N ALA A 112 0.43 17.00 11.75
CA ALA A 112 -0.61 17.47 12.67
C ALA A 112 -1.99 17.42 12.03
N GLY A 113 -2.95 16.79 12.71
CA GLY A 113 -4.32 16.73 12.23
C GLY A 113 -4.56 15.82 11.02
N ASP A 114 -3.55 15.07 10.57
CA ASP A 114 -3.52 14.35 9.29
C ASP A 114 -3.68 15.23 8.04
N ALA A 115 -3.25 16.50 8.09
CA ALA A 115 -3.39 17.43 6.96
C ALA A 115 -2.74 16.92 5.66
N HIS A 116 -1.62 16.22 5.75
CA HIS A 116 -0.95 15.54 4.63
C HIS A 116 -1.89 14.59 3.86
N VAL A 117 -2.81 13.89 4.54
CA VAL A 117 -3.77 12.98 3.87
C VAL A 117 -4.73 13.74 2.97
N GLY A 118 -5.23 14.88 3.46
CA GLY A 118 -6.06 15.78 2.66
C GLY A 118 -5.30 16.27 1.44
N LEU A 119 -4.05 16.71 1.63
CA LEU A 119 -3.21 17.20 0.54
C LEU A 119 -2.89 16.13 -0.51
N VAL A 120 -2.64 14.88 -0.12
CA VAL A 120 -2.48 13.76 -1.08
C VAL A 120 -3.74 13.61 -1.93
N ASN A 121 -4.94 13.68 -1.34
CA ASN A 121 -6.20 13.59 -2.09
C ASN A 121 -6.41 14.79 -3.02
N VAL A 122 -6.02 16.00 -2.61
CA VAL A 122 -6.00 17.17 -3.50
C VAL A 122 -5.12 16.91 -4.72
N TRP A 123 -3.88 16.45 -4.53
CA TRP A 123 -2.98 16.15 -5.65
C TRP A 123 -3.47 15.00 -6.53
N TYR A 124 -4.09 13.98 -5.93
CA TYR A 124 -4.64 12.85 -6.67
C TYR A 124 -5.76 13.27 -7.62
N HIS A 125 -6.73 14.07 -7.14
CA HIS A 125 -7.90 14.47 -7.94
C HIS A 125 -7.67 15.73 -8.77
N ALA A 126 -6.95 16.72 -8.24
CA ALA A 126 -6.78 18.04 -8.83
C ALA A 126 -5.39 18.27 -9.44
N GLY A 127 -4.45 17.32 -9.35
CA GLY A 127 -3.09 17.53 -9.87
C GLY A 127 -3.05 17.93 -11.35
N ARG A 128 -3.95 17.40 -12.20
CA ARG A 128 -4.07 17.80 -13.62
C ARG A 128 -4.70 19.18 -13.83
N ILE A 129 -5.38 19.71 -12.82
CA ILE A 129 -5.94 21.07 -12.83
C ILE A 129 -4.88 22.06 -12.35
N ILE A 130 -4.12 21.69 -11.31
CA ILE A 130 -3.00 22.47 -10.77
C ILE A 130 -1.88 22.57 -11.82
N PHE A 131 -1.46 21.44 -12.39
CA PHE A 131 -0.47 21.37 -13.47
C PHE A 131 -1.12 20.88 -14.78
N PRO A 132 -1.68 21.79 -15.59
CA PRO A 132 -2.47 21.47 -16.79
C PRO A 132 -1.61 20.96 -17.96
N ASP A 133 -2.26 20.66 -19.09
CA ASP A 133 -1.61 20.36 -20.38
C ASP A 133 -0.56 19.23 -20.33
N GLY A 134 -0.81 18.23 -19.48
CA GLY A 134 0.06 17.07 -19.27
C GLY A 134 1.28 17.36 -18.41
N HIS A 135 1.42 18.57 -17.83
CA HIS A 135 2.51 18.88 -16.92
C HIS A 135 2.47 18.02 -15.65
N TRP A 136 1.28 17.73 -15.10
CA TRP A 136 1.21 16.85 -13.93
C TRP A 136 1.81 15.48 -14.19
N ASP A 137 1.46 14.86 -15.31
CA ASP A 137 1.97 13.53 -15.65
C ASP A 137 3.49 13.57 -15.90
N LYS A 138 4.03 14.64 -16.51
CA LYS A 138 5.49 14.84 -16.63
C LYS A 138 6.18 14.95 -15.28
N VAL A 139 5.62 15.72 -14.34
CA VAL A 139 6.16 15.85 -12.97
C VAL A 139 6.16 14.50 -12.26
N MET A 140 5.05 13.75 -12.33
CA MET A 140 4.95 12.42 -11.72
C MET A 140 6.03 11.46 -12.27
N HIS A 141 6.26 11.44 -13.58
CA HIS A 141 7.33 10.63 -14.19
C HIS A 141 8.73 11.11 -13.79
N ALA A 142 8.94 12.41 -13.65
CA ALA A 142 10.21 12.96 -13.19
C ALA A 142 10.50 12.58 -11.73
N VAL A 143 9.48 12.53 -10.86
CA VAL A 143 9.61 12.03 -9.48
C VAL A 143 9.98 10.55 -9.47
N VAL A 144 9.27 9.69 -10.22
CA VAL A 144 9.62 8.26 -10.33
C VAL A 144 11.05 8.07 -10.81
N ARG A 145 11.48 8.84 -11.82
CA ARG A 145 12.86 8.83 -12.31
C ARG A 145 13.85 9.23 -11.22
N ALA A 146 13.58 10.29 -10.47
CA ALA A 146 14.42 10.74 -9.37
C ALA A 146 14.54 9.69 -8.25
N MET A 147 13.43 9.06 -7.86
CA MET A 147 13.40 7.99 -6.85
C MET A 147 14.19 6.75 -7.28
N ARG A 148 14.14 6.41 -8.57
CA ARG A 148 14.83 5.23 -9.13
C ARG A 148 16.31 5.46 -9.37
N GLU A 149 16.66 6.57 -10.02
CA GLU A 149 18.03 6.84 -10.46
C GLU A 149 18.87 7.51 -9.38
N ARG A 150 18.27 8.38 -8.54
CA ARG A 150 18.95 9.15 -7.49
C ARG A 150 20.29 9.75 -7.94
N THR A 151 20.29 10.35 -9.14
CA THR A 151 21.47 11.00 -9.72
C THR A 151 21.23 12.50 -9.87
N ALA A 152 22.32 13.28 -9.90
CA ALA A 152 22.25 14.72 -10.18
C ALA A 152 21.49 15.04 -11.48
N SER A 153 21.63 14.21 -12.52
CA SER A 153 20.88 14.37 -13.77
C SER A 153 19.38 14.14 -13.63
N ALA A 154 18.97 13.16 -12.82
CA ALA A 154 17.55 12.88 -12.57
C ALA A 154 16.92 14.00 -11.73
N PHE A 155 17.66 14.51 -10.74
CA PHE A 155 17.21 15.63 -9.90
C PHE A 155 17.09 16.94 -10.71
N ALA A 156 18.09 17.26 -11.53
CA ALA A 156 18.03 18.43 -12.41
C ALA A 156 16.87 18.35 -13.41
N TYR A 157 16.59 17.15 -13.95
CA TYR A 157 15.44 16.93 -14.83
C TYR A 157 14.11 17.16 -14.11
N PHE A 158 13.99 16.72 -12.86
CA PHE A 158 12.83 17.03 -12.03
C PHE A 158 12.67 18.54 -11.81
N ASP A 159 13.74 19.24 -11.44
CA ASP A 159 13.70 20.68 -11.17
C ASP A 159 13.26 21.49 -12.39
N GLU A 160 13.77 21.14 -13.58
CA GLU A 160 13.37 21.75 -14.84
C GLU A 160 11.89 21.47 -15.16
N THR A 161 11.48 20.20 -15.03
CA THR A 161 10.10 19.77 -15.30
C THR A 161 9.10 20.47 -14.38
N LEU A 162 9.43 20.56 -13.08
CA LEU A 162 8.60 21.23 -12.09
C LEU A 162 8.54 22.74 -12.35
N SER A 163 9.66 23.36 -12.73
CA SER A 163 9.69 24.79 -13.07
C SER A 163 8.79 25.11 -14.26
N GLN A 164 8.79 24.26 -15.29
CA GLN A 164 7.87 24.43 -16.43
C GLN A 164 6.41 24.22 -16.03
N ALA A 165 6.12 23.22 -15.19
CA ALA A 165 4.76 23.00 -14.67
C ALA A 165 4.24 24.19 -13.85
N ALA A 166 5.10 24.77 -13.01
CA ALA A 166 4.80 25.95 -12.22
C ALA A 166 4.49 27.18 -13.08
N LEU A 167 5.24 27.42 -14.15
CA LEU A 167 4.97 28.52 -15.09
C LEU A 167 3.62 28.38 -15.78
N ALA A 168 3.19 27.14 -16.05
CA ALA A 168 1.88 26.83 -16.64
C ALA A 168 0.72 26.80 -15.61
N THR A 169 1.01 26.92 -14.31
CA THR A 169 0.00 26.82 -13.25
C THR A 169 -0.91 28.06 -13.24
N PRO A 170 -2.25 27.89 -13.34
CA PRO A 170 -3.20 28.98 -13.18
C PRO A 170 -3.06 29.69 -11.83
N TYR A 171 -3.38 31.00 -11.80
CA TYR A 171 -3.18 31.84 -10.61
C TYR A 171 -3.81 31.24 -9.35
N ASP A 172 -5.05 30.76 -9.45
CA ASP A 172 -5.84 30.22 -8.32
C ASP A 172 -5.24 28.94 -7.70
N TYR A 173 -4.27 28.30 -8.36
CA TYR A 173 -3.66 27.04 -7.91
C TYR A 173 -2.18 27.18 -7.54
N ARG A 174 -1.63 28.40 -7.57
CA ARG A 174 -0.20 28.63 -7.33
C ARG A 174 0.24 28.28 -5.91
N ASP A 175 -0.63 28.39 -4.92
CA ASP A 175 -0.29 28.03 -3.54
C ASP A 175 0.00 26.53 -3.42
N PHE A 176 -0.80 25.68 -4.08
CA PHE A 176 -0.53 24.23 -4.15
C PHE A 176 0.78 23.94 -4.88
N ALA A 177 1.02 24.59 -6.01
CA ALA A 177 2.28 24.46 -6.75
C ALA A 177 3.49 24.90 -5.91
N THR A 178 3.34 25.94 -5.10
CA THR A 178 4.39 26.49 -4.23
C THR A 178 4.89 25.45 -3.23
N GLY A 179 3.99 24.68 -2.62
CA GLY A 179 4.37 23.61 -1.70
C GLY A 179 5.37 22.61 -2.31
N LEU A 180 5.15 22.19 -3.55
CA LEU A 180 6.09 21.29 -4.25
C LEU A 180 7.33 22.02 -4.78
N LEU A 181 7.22 23.29 -5.16
CA LEU A 181 8.35 24.11 -5.62
C LEU A 181 9.42 24.33 -4.54
N LEU A 182 9.05 24.25 -3.26
CA LEU A 182 10.02 24.34 -2.16
C LEU A 182 11.04 23.19 -2.17
N ALA A 183 10.73 22.06 -2.79
CA ALA A 183 11.65 20.94 -2.97
C ALA A 183 12.73 21.17 -4.04
N ARG A 184 12.56 22.20 -4.88
CA ARG A 184 13.42 22.44 -6.04
C ARG A 184 14.87 22.63 -5.61
N GLY A 185 15.78 21.86 -6.21
CA GLY A 185 17.21 21.87 -5.89
C GLY A 185 17.58 21.16 -4.59
N ARG A 186 16.63 20.49 -3.92
CA ARG A 186 16.82 19.82 -2.62
C ARG A 186 16.54 18.31 -2.67
N LEU A 187 16.35 17.74 -3.86
CA LEU A 187 16.06 16.29 -3.98
C LEU A 187 17.17 15.39 -3.44
N ASP A 188 18.42 15.85 -3.44
CA ASP A 188 19.53 15.11 -2.82
C ASP A 188 19.35 14.98 -1.30
N GLU A 189 18.85 16.03 -0.66
CA GLU A 189 18.55 16.05 0.78
C GLU A 189 17.35 15.16 1.12
N PHE A 190 16.30 15.17 0.29
CA PHE A 190 15.04 14.53 0.62
C PHE A 190 14.88 13.10 0.08
N ILE A 191 15.50 12.79 -1.06
CA ILE A 191 15.40 11.48 -1.73
C ILE A 191 16.79 10.81 -1.83
N GLY A 192 17.86 11.59 -1.98
CA GLY A 192 19.23 11.06 -2.12
C GLY A 192 19.73 10.27 -0.91
N VAL A 193 19.16 10.53 0.28
CA VAL A 193 19.50 9.82 1.53
C VAL A 193 19.11 8.34 1.55
N PHE A 194 18.21 7.90 0.68
CA PHE A 194 17.77 6.50 0.63
C PHE A 194 18.72 5.67 -0.24
N THR A 195 19.20 4.54 0.29
CA THR A 195 20.10 3.61 -0.42
C THR A 195 19.34 2.63 -1.31
N ASP A 196 18.19 2.14 -0.85
CA ASP A 196 17.43 1.08 -1.50
C ASP A 196 16.17 1.64 -2.17
N THR A 197 15.79 1.08 -3.32
CA THR A 197 14.60 1.53 -4.06
C THR A 197 13.31 1.01 -3.45
N GLU A 198 13.39 -0.08 -2.68
CA GLU A 198 12.27 -0.75 -2.01
C GLU A 198 11.64 0.09 -0.91
N VAL A 199 12.32 1.16 -0.46
CA VAL A 199 11.72 2.16 0.44
C VAL A 199 10.51 2.85 -0.19
N PHE A 200 10.39 2.76 -1.52
CA PHE A 200 9.27 3.30 -2.28
C PHE A 200 8.35 2.20 -2.86
N ASP A 201 8.47 0.97 -2.35
CA ASP A 201 7.61 -0.15 -2.72
C ASP A 201 6.48 -0.27 -1.70
N PRO A 202 5.20 -0.29 -2.12
CA PRO A 202 4.06 -0.37 -1.21
C PRO A 202 4.02 -1.66 -0.37
N ALA A 203 4.75 -2.71 -0.75
CA ALA A 203 4.70 -4.00 -0.07
C ALA A 203 5.02 -3.91 1.43
N VAL A 204 6.01 -3.11 1.83
CA VAL A 204 6.41 -2.98 3.24
C VAL A 204 5.33 -2.27 4.05
N ASP A 205 4.85 -1.12 3.57
CA ASP A 205 3.84 -0.33 4.28
C ASP A 205 2.51 -1.07 4.40
N ILE A 206 2.08 -1.72 3.33
CA ILE A 206 0.85 -2.51 3.31
C ILE A 206 1.00 -3.78 4.18
N PHE A 207 2.19 -4.38 4.26
CA PHE A 207 2.45 -5.47 5.19
C PHE A 207 2.32 -5.01 6.65
N ILE A 208 2.90 -3.86 7.01
CA ILE A 208 2.79 -3.30 8.37
C ILE A 208 1.33 -3.00 8.72
N ASP A 209 0.55 -2.40 7.82
CA ASP A 209 -0.87 -2.16 8.03
C ASP A 209 -1.64 -3.49 8.17
N MET A 210 -1.40 -4.46 7.30
CA MET A 210 -2.05 -5.77 7.36
C MET A 210 -1.87 -6.45 8.72
N ILE A 211 -0.65 -6.42 9.26
CA ILE A 211 -0.34 -6.98 10.56
C ILE A 211 -1.10 -6.23 11.67
N ASN A 212 -1.18 -4.90 11.60
CA ASN A 212 -2.01 -4.11 12.50
C ASN A 212 -3.50 -4.49 12.42
N GLN A 213 -4.04 -4.78 11.23
CA GLN A 213 -5.43 -5.22 11.08
C GLN A 213 -5.69 -6.58 11.76
N TRP A 214 -4.70 -7.47 11.80
CA TRP A 214 -4.80 -8.74 12.54
C TRP A 214 -4.59 -8.56 14.05
N MET A 215 -3.68 -7.67 14.46
CA MET A 215 -3.44 -7.32 15.86
C MET A 215 -4.66 -6.70 16.55
N LYS A 216 -5.57 -6.04 15.80
CA LYS A 216 -6.85 -5.54 16.33
C LYS A 216 -7.78 -6.64 16.84
N ILE A 217 -7.67 -7.87 16.32
CA ILE A 217 -8.57 -8.99 16.66
C ILE A 217 -7.86 -10.15 17.37
N GLU A 218 -6.53 -10.20 17.31
CA GLU A 218 -5.71 -11.17 18.03
C GLU A 218 -4.93 -10.44 19.13
N SER A 219 -5.02 -10.92 20.37
CA SER A 219 -4.31 -10.32 21.52
C SER A 219 -2.92 -10.94 21.74
N GLY A 220 -2.69 -12.15 21.25
CA GLY A 220 -1.42 -12.86 21.32
C GLY A 220 -0.43 -12.45 20.23
N ARG A 221 0.56 -13.31 20.01
CA ARG A 221 1.56 -13.16 18.95
C ARG A 221 1.09 -13.82 17.65
N LEU A 222 1.64 -13.29 16.55
CA LEU A 222 1.40 -13.73 15.18
C LEU A 222 2.64 -14.47 14.66
N THR A 223 2.45 -15.66 14.13
CA THR A 223 3.41 -16.30 13.22
C THR A 223 3.00 -15.93 11.81
N VAL A 224 3.93 -15.53 10.95
CA VAL A 224 3.61 -15.07 9.60
C VAL A 224 4.45 -15.85 8.60
N THR A 225 3.79 -16.47 7.64
CA THR A 225 4.41 -17.03 6.45
C THR A 225 3.95 -16.25 5.24
N HIS A 226 4.87 -15.56 4.57
CA HIS A 226 4.60 -14.87 3.32
C HIS A 226 5.04 -15.74 2.14
N ASP A 227 4.39 -15.64 0.97
CA ASP A 227 5.01 -16.13 -0.26
C ASP A 227 6.30 -15.34 -0.55
N ARG A 228 7.14 -15.76 -1.48
CA ARG A 228 8.46 -15.14 -1.69
C ARG A 228 8.33 -13.68 -2.16
N SER A 229 8.52 -12.74 -1.22
CA SER A 229 8.51 -11.30 -1.50
C SER A 229 9.93 -10.71 -1.43
N LYS A 230 10.43 -10.24 -2.58
CA LYS A 230 11.71 -9.52 -2.67
C LYS A 230 11.75 -8.24 -1.83
N PRO A 231 10.74 -7.33 -1.88
CA PRO A 231 10.81 -6.11 -1.09
C PRO A 231 10.78 -6.37 0.42
N LEU A 232 9.96 -7.31 0.90
CA LEU A 232 9.96 -7.67 2.33
C LEU A 232 11.30 -8.28 2.75
N LYS A 233 11.90 -9.14 1.91
CA LYS A 233 13.21 -9.74 2.21
C LYS A 233 14.33 -8.69 2.26
N ARG A 234 14.31 -7.70 1.36
CA ARG A 234 15.28 -6.58 1.36
C ARG A 234 15.11 -5.68 2.59
N ASN A 235 13.88 -5.51 3.07
CA ASN A 235 13.55 -4.71 4.26
C ASN A 235 13.51 -5.53 5.56
N GLU A 236 14.06 -6.74 5.59
CA GLU A 236 13.97 -7.62 6.76
C GLU A 236 14.60 -6.99 8.01
N ARG A 237 15.71 -6.25 7.88
CA ARG A 237 16.32 -5.52 9.01
C ARG A 237 15.34 -4.51 9.61
N PHE A 238 14.65 -3.75 8.76
CA PHE A 238 13.65 -2.76 9.18
C PHE A 238 12.45 -3.43 9.84
N LEU A 239 11.89 -4.47 9.20
CA LEU A 239 10.76 -5.21 9.76
C LEU A 239 11.09 -5.84 11.12
N ARG A 240 12.31 -6.38 11.28
CA ARG A 240 12.77 -6.91 12.58
C ARG A 240 12.90 -5.83 13.64
N ALA A 241 13.34 -4.62 13.27
CA ALA A 241 13.35 -3.49 14.20
C ALA A 241 11.93 -3.14 14.68
N MET A 242 10.95 -3.14 13.77
CA MET A 242 9.52 -2.92 14.08
C MET A 242 8.91 -4.00 14.99
N MET A 243 9.54 -5.17 15.11
CA MET A 243 9.12 -6.28 15.99
C MET A 243 9.84 -6.30 17.34
N THR A 244 10.75 -5.35 17.61
CA THR A 244 11.58 -5.36 18.82
C THR A 244 10.70 -5.27 20.07
N PRO A 245 10.84 -6.20 21.04
CA PRO A 245 9.92 -6.30 22.17
C PRO A 245 10.20 -5.22 23.24
N ILE A 246 9.68 -4.02 23.00
CA ILE A 246 9.59 -2.93 23.97
C ILE A 246 8.12 -2.70 24.38
N ASP A 247 7.89 -1.80 25.33
CA ASP A 247 6.54 -1.48 25.82
C ASP A 247 5.62 -1.03 24.66
N PRO A 248 4.43 -1.65 24.52
CA PRO A 248 3.51 -1.31 23.45
C PRO A 248 3.04 0.15 23.50
N ARG A 249 2.93 0.77 22.33
CA ARG A 249 2.38 2.12 22.16
C ARG A 249 1.50 2.19 20.93
N THR A 250 0.47 3.02 21.01
CA THR A 250 -0.37 3.36 19.86
C THR A 250 0.08 4.71 19.30
N ILE A 251 0.28 4.76 17.99
CA ILE A 251 0.68 5.95 17.24
C ILE A 251 -0.37 6.27 16.18
N GLY A 252 -0.40 7.51 15.71
CA GLY A 252 -1.39 8.01 14.75
C GLY A 252 -2.67 8.52 15.41
N TYR A 253 -3.60 8.95 14.58
CA TYR A 253 -4.80 9.67 15.00
C TYR A 253 -6.09 9.05 14.45
N GLY A 254 -7.19 9.26 15.18
CA GLY A 254 -8.52 8.80 14.76
C GLY A 254 -8.54 7.32 14.38
N THR A 255 -9.00 7.03 13.17
CA THR A 255 -9.03 5.66 12.61
C THR A 255 -7.70 5.22 11.98
N ARG A 256 -6.75 6.15 11.78
CA ARG A 256 -5.39 5.91 11.24
C ARG A 256 -4.40 5.70 12.38
N GLN A 257 -4.60 4.63 13.14
CA GLN A 257 -3.74 4.26 14.24
C GLN A 257 -3.07 2.91 14.01
N ALA A 258 -1.84 2.79 14.53
CA ALA A 258 -1.06 1.57 14.55
C ALA A 258 -0.53 1.29 15.95
N GLU A 259 -0.44 0.02 16.31
CA GLU A 259 0.21 -0.48 17.51
C GLU A 259 1.65 -0.91 17.15
N LEU A 260 2.62 -0.46 17.95
CA LEU A 260 4.01 -0.92 17.89
C LEU A 260 4.44 -1.42 19.28
N PRO A 261 5.30 -2.44 19.37
CA PRO A 261 5.90 -3.20 18.27
C PRO A 261 4.89 -4.10 17.55
N LEU A 262 5.21 -4.49 16.31
CA LEU A 262 4.47 -5.53 15.60
C LEU A 262 4.59 -6.85 16.38
N ARG A 263 3.47 -7.42 16.81
CA ARG A 263 3.41 -8.64 17.64
C ARG A 263 3.71 -9.92 16.85
N ILE A 264 4.65 -9.88 15.91
CA ILE A 264 5.10 -11.02 15.13
C ILE A 264 6.15 -11.78 15.94
N SER A 265 5.91 -13.05 16.23
CA SER A 265 6.89 -13.93 16.85
C SER A 265 7.88 -14.51 15.85
N ASP A 266 7.43 -14.73 14.63
CA ASP A 266 8.22 -15.35 13.57
C ASP A 266 7.72 -14.92 12.19
N LEU A 267 8.65 -14.65 11.28
CA LEU A 267 8.40 -14.20 9.90
C LEU A 267 9.22 -15.06 8.95
N ASP A 268 8.52 -15.91 8.21
CA ASP A 268 9.07 -16.86 7.25
C ASP A 268 8.58 -16.60 5.83
N PHE A 269 9.34 -17.10 4.87
CA PHE A 269 9.01 -17.06 3.44
C PHE A 269 8.95 -18.47 2.87
N ALA A 270 7.85 -18.82 2.20
CA ALA A 270 7.62 -20.14 1.63
C ALA A 270 7.17 -20.06 0.16
N GLU A 271 6.99 -21.22 -0.49
CA GLU A 271 6.40 -21.31 -1.82
C GLU A 271 4.94 -21.77 -1.74
N SER A 272 4.06 -21.10 -2.48
CA SER A 272 2.63 -21.46 -2.61
C SER A 272 2.36 -22.93 -3.01
N SER A 273 3.30 -23.56 -3.70
CA SER A 273 3.20 -24.96 -4.14
C SER A 273 3.18 -25.96 -2.98
N ALA A 274 3.70 -25.57 -1.81
CA ALA A 274 3.76 -26.38 -0.60
C ALA A 274 2.73 -26.00 0.47
N HIS A 275 2.05 -24.85 0.31
CA HIS A 275 1.13 -24.30 1.31
C HIS A 275 -0.20 -23.87 0.66
N PRO A 276 -1.30 -24.65 0.82
CA PRO A 276 -2.59 -24.26 0.26
C PRO A 276 -3.10 -22.91 0.80
N GLN A 277 -2.74 -22.53 2.02
CA GLN A 277 -3.09 -21.23 2.59
C GLN A 277 -2.54 -20.05 1.77
N LEU A 278 -1.33 -20.18 1.21
CA LEU A 278 -0.74 -19.15 0.35
C LEU A 278 -1.52 -19.04 -0.97
N GLN A 279 -2.03 -20.14 -1.51
CA GLN A 279 -2.88 -20.09 -2.70
C GLN A 279 -4.23 -19.43 -2.43
N VAL A 280 -4.80 -19.61 -1.24
CA VAL A 280 -5.99 -18.85 -0.80
C VAL A 280 -5.69 -17.36 -0.82
N ALA A 281 -4.53 -16.94 -0.28
CA ALA A 281 -4.10 -15.55 -0.32
C ALA A 281 -3.88 -15.03 -1.77
N ASP A 282 -3.20 -15.78 -2.65
CA ASP A 282 -3.02 -15.43 -4.09
C ASP A 282 -4.37 -15.16 -4.76
N LEU A 283 -5.34 -16.07 -4.57
CA LEU A 283 -6.67 -15.95 -5.16
C LEU A 283 -7.38 -14.68 -4.69
N ILE A 284 -7.32 -14.37 -3.39
CA ILE A 284 -7.93 -13.17 -2.82
C ILE A 284 -7.24 -11.91 -3.35
N ALA A 285 -5.90 -11.86 -3.34
CA ALA A 285 -5.15 -10.69 -3.83
C ALA A 285 -5.41 -10.43 -5.32
N GLY A 286 -5.40 -11.49 -6.14
CA GLY A 286 -5.71 -11.41 -7.57
C GLY A 286 -7.14 -10.94 -7.85
N ALA A 287 -8.12 -11.49 -7.13
CA ALA A 287 -9.52 -11.09 -7.27
C ALA A 287 -9.77 -9.66 -6.79
N ALA A 288 -9.15 -9.25 -5.69
CA ALA A 288 -9.29 -7.92 -5.14
C ALA A 288 -8.89 -6.84 -6.16
N ILE A 289 -7.74 -6.99 -6.84
CA ILE A 289 -7.30 -6.06 -7.89
C ILE A 289 -8.29 -6.04 -9.06
N ASP A 290 -8.64 -7.22 -9.57
CA ASP A 290 -9.47 -7.34 -10.76
C ASP A 290 -10.88 -6.75 -10.55
N CYS A 291 -11.51 -7.11 -9.44
CA CYS A 291 -12.81 -6.58 -9.04
C CYS A 291 -12.74 -5.09 -8.72
N LEU A 292 -11.71 -4.59 -8.02
CA LEU A 292 -11.55 -3.15 -7.78
C LEU A 292 -11.50 -2.38 -9.10
N LEU A 293 -10.68 -2.82 -10.06
CA LEU A 293 -10.52 -2.14 -11.34
C LEU A 293 -11.82 -2.17 -12.17
N ALA A 294 -12.55 -3.29 -12.16
CA ALA A 294 -13.85 -3.39 -12.83
C ALA A 294 -14.92 -2.51 -12.15
N TRP A 295 -15.04 -2.57 -10.83
CA TRP A 295 -16.08 -1.86 -10.07
C TRP A 295 -15.86 -0.35 -9.99
N SER A 296 -14.60 0.11 -10.07
CA SER A 296 -14.25 1.52 -10.17
C SER A 296 -14.34 2.10 -11.59
N GLY A 297 -14.69 1.28 -12.59
CA GLY A 297 -14.76 1.70 -13.99
C GLY A 297 -13.40 1.91 -14.67
N ARG A 298 -12.29 1.57 -14.01
CA ARG A 298 -10.93 1.64 -14.58
C ARG A 298 -10.67 0.53 -15.60
N ARG A 299 -11.47 -0.53 -15.59
CA ARG A 299 -11.52 -1.59 -16.61
C ARG A 299 -12.96 -1.97 -16.94
N PRO A 300 -13.22 -2.52 -18.13
CA PRO A 300 -14.55 -3.03 -18.47
C PRO A 300 -15.04 -4.09 -17.47
N SER A 301 -16.23 -3.87 -16.92
CA SER A 301 -16.94 -4.88 -16.11
C SER A 301 -17.62 -5.92 -17.03
N ASN A 302 -17.95 -7.09 -16.48
CA ASN A 302 -18.67 -8.17 -17.17
C ASN A 302 -19.54 -8.93 -16.16
N ASP A 303 -20.34 -9.89 -16.62
CA ASP A 303 -21.27 -10.66 -15.77
C ASP A 303 -20.58 -11.34 -14.58
N TYR A 304 -19.32 -11.77 -14.71
CA TYR A 304 -18.55 -12.34 -13.62
C TYR A 304 -18.22 -11.29 -12.55
N HIS A 305 -17.78 -10.10 -12.93
CA HIS A 305 -17.53 -9.01 -11.98
C HIS A 305 -18.81 -8.56 -11.26
N GLU A 306 -19.95 -8.57 -11.94
CA GLU A 306 -21.25 -8.27 -11.31
C GLU A 306 -21.65 -9.37 -10.33
N ALA A 307 -21.49 -10.64 -10.69
CA ALA A 307 -21.76 -11.77 -9.80
C ALA A 307 -20.84 -11.77 -8.56
N MET A 308 -19.58 -11.34 -8.70
CA MET A 308 -18.64 -11.21 -7.58
C MET A 308 -19.12 -10.25 -6.48
N LYS A 309 -19.96 -9.25 -6.80
CA LYS A 309 -20.57 -8.35 -5.79
C LYS A 309 -21.52 -9.09 -4.84
N GLY A 310 -22.08 -10.22 -5.26
CA GLY A 310 -22.92 -11.08 -4.43
C GLY A 310 -22.15 -12.09 -3.56
N THR A 311 -20.82 -12.07 -3.60
CA THR A 311 -19.95 -12.96 -2.83
C THR A 311 -19.41 -12.27 -1.57
N ARG A 312 -18.65 -13.00 -0.74
CA ARG A 312 -18.05 -12.45 0.48
C ARG A 312 -16.80 -11.59 0.23
N LEU A 313 -16.32 -11.44 -1.01
CA LEU A 313 -15.08 -10.73 -1.29
C LEU A 313 -15.07 -9.32 -0.69
N GLN A 314 -16.17 -8.55 -0.83
CA GLN A 314 -16.23 -7.18 -0.29
C GLN A 314 -16.11 -7.13 1.24
N GLU A 315 -16.55 -8.16 1.95
CA GLU A 315 -16.44 -8.25 3.41
C GLU A 315 -14.98 -8.41 3.86
N LEU A 316 -14.11 -8.97 3.01
CA LEU A 316 -12.70 -9.21 3.34
C LEU A 316 -11.84 -7.95 3.21
N PHE A 317 -12.37 -6.86 2.64
CA PHE A 317 -11.64 -5.61 2.48
C PHE A 317 -11.35 -4.97 3.84
N ALA A 318 -10.07 -4.82 4.18
CA ALA A 318 -9.63 -4.29 5.46
C ALA A 318 -9.08 -2.86 5.38
N GLY A 319 -9.10 -2.23 4.20
CA GLY A 319 -8.59 -0.88 3.95
C GLY A 319 -7.37 -0.84 3.04
N GLY A 320 -6.51 0.16 3.25
CA GLY A 320 -5.27 0.35 2.51
C GLY A 320 -5.09 1.80 2.01
N LEU A 321 -4.20 1.98 1.05
CA LEU A 321 -3.79 3.29 0.53
C LEU A 321 -4.56 3.60 -0.76
N LEU A 322 -5.81 4.04 -0.59
CA LEU A 322 -6.72 4.39 -1.68
C LEU A 322 -7.12 5.87 -1.61
N PRO A 323 -7.37 6.51 -2.76
CA PRO A 323 -7.88 7.88 -2.79
C PRO A 323 -9.29 7.98 -2.18
N SER A 324 -9.54 9.09 -1.50
CA SER A 324 -10.84 9.50 -0.98
C SER A 324 -11.25 10.84 -1.60
N ILE A 325 -12.56 11.07 -1.71
CA ILE A 325 -13.10 12.40 -2.06
C ILE A 325 -13.26 13.30 -0.84
N GLU A 326 -13.18 12.73 0.37
CA GLU A 326 -13.21 13.49 1.61
C GLU A 326 -11.84 14.13 1.84
N ILE A 327 -11.79 15.47 1.77
CA ILE A 327 -10.58 16.28 1.95
C ILE A 327 -10.79 17.12 3.21
N GLU A 328 -10.51 16.54 4.37
CA GLU A 328 -10.72 17.22 5.64
C GLU A 328 -9.58 16.95 6.63
N ARG A 329 -9.26 17.96 7.44
CA ARG A 329 -8.41 17.84 8.63
C ARG A 329 -9.34 17.55 9.81
N LYS A 330 -9.45 16.28 10.21
CA LYS A 330 -10.43 15.83 11.22
C LYS A 330 -9.83 15.39 12.55
N ASN A 331 -8.50 15.25 12.63
CA ASN A 331 -7.86 14.47 13.69
C ASN A 331 -6.93 15.31 14.57
N GLU A 332 -7.47 16.33 15.25
CA GLU A 332 -6.65 17.16 16.17
C GLU A 332 -5.91 16.28 17.20
N PRO A 333 -4.58 16.40 17.31
CA PRO A 333 -3.79 15.53 18.19
C PRO A 333 -4.20 15.64 19.66
N GLY A 334 -4.42 14.50 20.31
CA GLY A 334 -4.55 14.43 21.77
C GLY A 334 -3.21 14.69 22.48
N ALA A 335 -3.26 15.01 23.78
CA ALA A 335 -2.05 15.25 24.57
C ALA A 335 -1.09 14.04 24.52
N GLY A 336 0.13 14.25 24.04
CA GLY A 336 1.16 13.21 23.91
C GLY A 336 0.97 12.23 22.75
N GLN A 337 -0.10 12.35 21.96
CA GLN A 337 -0.23 11.58 20.72
C GLN A 337 0.76 12.10 19.68
N LYS A 338 1.26 11.18 18.86
CA LYS A 338 2.17 11.46 17.76
C LYS A 338 1.59 10.92 16.48
N SER A 339 1.96 11.55 15.37
CA SER A 339 1.60 11.06 14.04
C SER A 339 2.18 9.66 13.80
N LEU A 340 1.71 8.98 12.75
CA LEU A 340 2.30 7.69 12.36
C LEU A 340 3.80 7.84 12.02
N VAL A 341 4.19 8.94 11.41
CA VAL A 341 5.58 9.20 11.00
C VAL A 341 6.47 9.48 12.21
N ASP A 342 6.07 10.42 13.07
CA ASP A 342 6.85 10.80 14.25
C ASP A 342 6.92 9.67 15.29
N GLY A 343 5.78 9.00 15.51
CA GLY A 343 5.67 7.87 16.42
C GLY A 343 6.52 6.67 15.98
N SER A 344 6.52 6.37 14.67
CA SER A 344 7.38 5.31 14.12
C SER A 344 8.86 5.70 14.21
N THR A 345 9.20 6.97 13.92
CA THR A 345 10.57 7.47 14.00
C THR A 345 11.12 7.42 15.41
N GLU A 346 10.33 7.83 16.42
CA GLU A 346 10.69 7.69 17.82
C GLU A 346 10.88 6.22 18.21
N PHE A 347 9.94 5.35 17.84
CA PHE A 347 10.07 3.91 18.09
C PHE A 347 11.37 3.35 17.51
N LEU A 348 11.72 3.68 16.26
CA LEU A 348 12.95 3.23 15.60
C LEU A 348 14.22 3.75 16.29
N LYS A 349 14.18 4.97 16.86
CA LYS A 349 15.28 5.49 17.68
C LYS A 349 15.42 4.71 18.98
N ASP A 350 14.32 4.43 19.68
CA ASP A 350 14.30 3.69 20.94
C ASP A 350 14.89 2.28 20.80
N VAL A 351 14.67 1.63 19.65
CA VAL A 351 15.19 0.28 19.35
C VAL A 351 16.58 0.31 18.69
N GLY A 352 17.20 1.49 18.56
CA GLY A 352 18.56 1.63 18.04
C GLY A 352 18.70 1.36 16.53
N TYR A 353 17.65 1.56 15.74
CA TYR A 353 17.69 1.24 14.30
C TYR A 353 18.66 2.12 13.50
N PHE A 354 18.76 3.41 13.86
CA PHE A 354 19.61 4.40 13.21
C PHE A 354 21.04 4.48 13.77
N GLY A 355 21.32 3.73 14.85
CA GLY A 355 22.59 3.78 15.60
C GLY A 355 23.66 2.82 15.10
#